data_AF-A0A060CLU8-F1
#
_entry.id   AF-A0A060CLU8-F1
#
_cell.length_a   1.000
_cell.length_b   1.000
_cell.length_c   1.000
_cell.angle_alpha   90.00
_cell.angle_beta   90.00
_cell.angle_gamma   90.00
#
_symmetry.space_group_name_H-M   'P 1'
#
loop_
_entity.id
_entity.type
_entity.pdbx_description
1 polymer ?
#
loop_
_entity_poly.entity_id
_entity_poly.type
_entity_poly.pdbx_seq_one_letter_code
_entity_poly.pdbx_strand_id
1 'polypeptide(L)'
;MEGYVWPGLCRFPDFTSPEVREWWGELFEGLVNDGVVGVWNDMNEPAVFGKGTFPNDVRHNFDGHLGSHRKAHNVYGMQMVRATYEGLEKLFKNKRPFTITRSAYAGTQRYSSVWTGDNVATWEHL
;
A
#
# COMPACT_ATOMS: atom_id res chain seq x y z
N MET A 1 -14.10 2.70 -3.51
CA MET A 1 -13.81 3.65 -4.61
C MET A 1 -13.60 2.89 -5.92
N GLU A 2 -14.04 3.40 -7.08
CA GLU A 2 -13.62 2.93 -8.42
C GLU A 2 -12.72 3.93 -9.13
N GLY A 3 -11.78 3.45 -9.90
CA GLY A 3 -10.95 4.29 -10.77
C GLY A 3 -10.23 3.45 -11.81
N TYR A 4 -9.49 4.13 -12.69
CA TYR A 4 -8.66 3.48 -13.69
C TYR A 4 -7.21 3.45 -13.21
N VAL A 5 -6.59 2.27 -13.28
CA VAL A 5 -5.14 2.06 -13.13
C VAL A 5 -4.68 1.00 -14.15
N TRP A 6 -3.55 0.33 -13.93
CA TRP A 6 -2.98 -0.65 -14.87
C TRP A 6 -3.96 -1.74 -15.35
N PRO A 7 -4.82 -2.35 -14.50
CA PRO A 7 -5.79 -3.34 -14.94
C PRO A 7 -7.02 -2.76 -15.66
N GLY A 8 -7.07 -1.45 -15.90
CA GLY A 8 -8.27 -0.75 -16.35
C GLY A 8 -9.15 -0.34 -15.18
N LEU A 9 -10.48 -0.43 -15.36
CA LEU A 9 -11.45 -0.07 -14.32
C LEU A 9 -11.35 -1.05 -13.14
N CYS A 10 -10.99 -0.55 -11.96
CA CYS A 10 -10.81 -1.36 -10.76
C CYS A 10 -11.44 -0.73 -9.52
N ARG A 11 -11.50 -1.51 -8.44
CA ARG A 11 -11.85 -1.05 -7.09
C ARG A 11 -10.59 -1.04 -6.22
N PHE A 12 -10.60 -0.21 -5.19
CA PHE A 12 -9.49 -0.07 -4.26
C PHE A 12 -9.89 -0.60 -2.88
N PRO A 13 -9.07 -1.47 -2.26
CA PRO A 13 -9.25 -1.86 -0.86
C PRO A 13 -9.11 -0.65 0.07
N ASP A 14 -9.87 -0.65 1.16
CA ASP A 14 -9.70 0.37 2.19
C ASP A 14 -8.74 -0.11 3.28
N PHE A 15 -7.44 0.13 3.10
CA PHE A 15 -6.40 -0.29 4.06
C PHE A 15 -6.52 0.38 5.43
N THR A 16 -7.36 1.39 5.57
CA THR A 16 -7.67 1.96 6.89
C THR A 16 -8.60 1.06 7.71
N SER A 17 -9.21 0.03 7.12
CA SER A 17 -9.98 -1.00 7.80
C SER A 17 -9.08 -2.13 8.30
N PRO A 18 -9.13 -2.52 9.60
CA PRO A 18 -8.40 -3.67 10.12
C PRO A 18 -8.72 -4.98 9.38
N GLU A 19 -10.00 -5.19 9.04
CA GLU A 19 -10.45 -6.39 8.32
C GLU A 19 -9.83 -6.49 6.93
N VAL A 20 -9.74 -5.37 6.22
CA VAL A 20 -9.10 -5.32 4.89
C VAL A 20 -7.60 -5.58 5.00
N ARG A 21 -6.93 -5.10 6.06
CA ARG A 21 -5.50 -5.36 6.26
C ARG A 21 -5.22 -6.83 6.53
N GLU A 22 -6.07 -7.48 7.33
CA GLU A 22 -5.97 -8.93 7.58
C GLU A 22 -6.16 -9.72 6.28
N TRP A 23 -7.29 -9.48 5.59
CA TRP A 23 -7.60 -10.11 4.32
C TRP A 23 -6.49 -9.92 3.27
N TRP A 24 -5.95 -8.70 3.16
CA TRP A 24 -4.87 -8.42 2.21
C TRP A 24 -3.62 -9.25 2.46
N GLY A 25 -3.25 -9.46 3.72
CA GLY A 25 -2.10 -10.26 4.11
C GLY A 25 -2.23 -11.73 3.73
N GLU A 26 -3.44 -12.29 3.84
CA GLU A 26 -3.74 -13.69 3.51
C GLU A 26 -3.57 -13.99 2.00
N LEU A 27 -3.81 -13.00 1.14
CA LEU A 27 -3.66 -13.16 -0.32
C LEU A 27 -2.24 -13.52 -0.77
N PHE A 28 -1.23 -13.29 0.07
CA PHE A 28 0.17 -13.60 -0.25
C PHE A 28 0.55 -15.06 -0.04
N GLU A 29 -0.30 -15.90 0.57
CA GLU A 29 0.04 -17.30 0.89
C GLU A 29 0.49 -18.08 -0.35
N GLY A 30 -0.24 -17.98 -1.47
CA GLY A 30 0.13 -18.64 -2.72
C GLY A 30 1.49 -18.19 -3.24
N LEU A 31 1.74 -16.87 -3.27
CA LEU A 31 3.01 -16.30 -3.73
C LEU A 31 4.19 -16.73 -2.86
N VAL A 32 3.99 -16.77 -1.54
CA VAL A 32 5.00 -17.23 -0.59
C VAL A 32 5.32 -18.71 -0.80
N ASN A 33 4.30 -19.53 -1.03
CA ASN A 33 4.47 -20.96 -1.33
C ASN A 33 5.22 -21.19 -2.64
N ASP A 34 5.06 -20.30 -3.62
CA ASP A 34 5.80 -20.30 -4.89
C ASP A 34 7.24 -19.75 -4.75
N GLY A 35 7.65 -19.32 -3.55
CA GLY A 35 9.01 -18.89 -3.24
C GLY A 35 9.25 -17.38 -3.37
N VAL A 36 8.21 -16.55 -3.48
CA VAL A 36 8.34 -15.09 -3.42
C VAL A 36 8.77 -14.68 -2.00
N VAL A 37 9.87 -13.93 -1.89
CA VAL A 37 10.48 -13.54 -0.61
C VAL A 37 10.38 -12.04 -0.29
N GLY A 38 9.84 -11.24 -1.19
CA GLY A 38 9.69 -9.81 -1.00
C GLY A 38 8.59 -9.21 -1.87
N VAL A 39 8.01 -8.09 -1.40
CA VAL A 39 6.85 -7.47 -2.05
C VAL A 39 7.07 -5.97 -2.25
N TRP A 40 6.83 -5.51 -3.48
CA TRP A 40 6.90 -4.11 -3.85
C TRP A 40 5.49 -3.50 -3.90
N ASN A 41 5.23 -2.54 -3.02
CA ASN A 41 3.97 -1.79 -2.94
C ASN A 41 4.11 -0.47 -3.71
N ASP A 42 3.67 -0.46 -4.96
CA ASP A 42 3.68 0.73 -5.81
C ASP A 42 2.27 1.31 -6.02
N MET A 43 2.20 2.54 -6.55
CA MET A 43 0.95 3.24 -6.86
C MET A 43 0.04 3.49 -5.65
N ASN A 44 0.59 3.46 -4.44
CA ASN A 44 -0.17 3.42 -3.20
C ASN A 44 -0.44 4.79 -2.57
N GLU A 45 -0.27 5.89 -3.32
CA GLU A 45 -0.57 7.25 -2.88
C GLU A 45 -2.00 7.49 -2.37
N PRO A 46 -3.10 6.90 -2.90
CA PRO A 46 -3.29 5.99 -4.04
C PRO A 46 -3.36 6.70 -5.40
N ALA A 47 -2.62 6.21 -6.39
CA ALA A 47 -2.64 6.76 -7.74
C ALA A 47 -3.91 6.36 -8.50
N VAL A 48 -4.55 7.33 -9.15
CA VAL A 48 -5.67 7.11 -10.07
C VAL A 48 -5.42 7.80 -11.41
N PHE A 49 -5.43 7.05 -12.50
CA PHE A 49 -5.14 7.60 -13.82
C PHE A 49 -6.16 8.68 -14.22
N GLY A 50 -5.64 9.79 -14.73
CA GLY A 50 -6.42 10.98 -15.10
C GLY A 50 -6.95 11.83 -13.93
N LYS A 51 -6.86 11.35 -12.68
CA LYS A 51 -7.32 12.07 -11.48
C LYS A 51 -6.20 12.39 -10.47
N GLY A 52 -5.04 11.74 -10.60
CA GLY A 52 -3.94 11.83 -9.64
C GLY A 52 -4.19 10.95 -8.41
N THR A 53 -5.24 11.25 -7.63
CA THR A 53 -5.62 10.50 -6.41
C THR A 53 -7.14 10.37 -6.25
N PHE A 54 -7.62 9.82 -5.14
CA PHE A 54 -9.05 9.75 -4.83
C PHE A 54 -9.66 11.13 -4.60
N PRO A 55 -10.93 11.34 -4.96
CA PRO A 55 -11.71 12.49 -4.50
C PRO A 55 -11.73 12.60 -2.98
N ASN A 56 -11.68 13.84 -2.48
CA ASN A 56 -11.58 14.16 -1.05
C ASN A 56 -12.72 13.59 -0.19
N ASP A 57 -13.88 13.32 -0.78
CA ASP A 57 -15.11 12.85 -0.15
C ASP A 57 -15.24 11.33 -0.10
N VAL A 58 -14.32 10.58 -0.75
CA VAL A 58 -14.25 9.10 -0.62
C VAL A 58 -14.17 8.72 0.86
N ARG A 59 -14.97 7.74 1.27
CA ARG A 59 -15.11 7.33 2.68
C ARG A 59 -14.19 6.18 3.02
N HIS A 60 -13.63 6.27 4.22
CA HIS A 60 -12.69 5.33 4.81
C HIS A 60 -13.17 4.90 6.19
N ASN A 61 -12.92 3.64 6.54
CA ASN A 61 -13.24 3.04 7.83
C ASN A 61 -12.44 3.68 8.97
N PHE A 62 -11.13 3.87 8.76
CA PHE A 62 -10.20 4.51 9.68
C PHE A 62 -10.23 3.89 11.09
N ASP A 63 -10.06 2.57 11.16
CA ASP A 63 -10.14 1.77 12.38
C ASP A 63 -11.45 2.05 13.15
N GLY A 64 -12.57 2.05 12.44
CA GLY A 64 -13.92 2.37 12.95
C GLY A 64 -14.23 3.87 13.10
N HIS A 65 -13.23 4.75 13.00
CA HIS A 65 -13.39 6.20 13.17
C HIS A 65 -13.62 6.91 11.83
N LEU A 66 -14.76 6.60 11.19
CA LEU A 66 -15.12 6.99 9.83
C LEU A 66 -14.58 8.37 9.42
N GLY A 67 -13.86 8.38 8.30
CA GLY A 67 -13.19 9.56 7.78
C GLY A 67 -13.38 9.71 6.28
N SER A 68 -13.15 10.92 5.77
CA SER A 68 -13.03 11.14 4.34
C SER A 68 -11.58 10.96 3.87
N HIS A 69 -11.37 10.84 2.57
CA HIS A 69 -10.04 10.72 1.99
C HIS A 69 -9.17 11.93 2.31
N ARG A 70 -9.76 13.11 2.48
CA ARG A 70 -9.02 14.29 2.98
C ARG A 70 -8.27 14.02 4.30
N LYS A 71 -8.84 13.20 5.20
CA LYS A 71 -8.18 12.78 6.45
C LYS A 71 -7.26 11.59 6.23
N ALA A 72 -7.63 10.67 5.34
CA ALA A 72 -6.95 9.38 5.16
C ALA A 72 -5.82 9.36 4.13
N HIS A 73 -5.70 10.37 3.26
CA HIS A 73 -4.87 10.36 2.06
C HIS A 73 -3.45 9.85 2.33
N ASN A 74 -2.70 10.54 3.19
CA ASN A 74 -1.29 10.19 3.44
C ASN A 74 -1.12 8.86 4.19
N VAL A 75 -2.09 8.45 5.02
CA VAL A 75 -1.97 7.17 5.75
C VAL A 75 -2.33 5.96 4.88
N TYR A 76 -3.00 6.17 3.73
CA TYR A 76 -3.48 5.07 2.89
C TYR A 76 -2.33 4.15 2.45
N GLY A 77 -1.29 4.71 1.84
CA GLY A 77 -0.13 3.94 1.38
C GLY A 77 0.67 3.29 2.50
N MET A 78 0.82 3.99 3.64
CA MET A 78 1.44 3.43 4.84
C MET A 78 0.66 2.22 5.38
N GLN A 79 -0.67 2.26 5.36
CA GLN A 79 -1.51 1.14 5.79
C GLN A 79 -1.50 -0.03 4.80
N MET A 80 -1.37 0.24 3.49
CA MET A 80 -1.19 -0.82 2.48
C MET A 80 0.11 -1.60 2.72
N VAL A 81 1.22 -0.90 2.94
CA VAL A 81 2.50 -1.59 3.19
C VAL A 81 2.54 -2.25 4.56
N ARG A 82 1.87 -1.68 5.57
CA ARG A 82 1.67 -2.34 6.87
C ARG A 82 0.92 -3.67 6.71
N ALA A 83 -0.20 -3.66 5.98
CA ALA A 83 -0.99 -4.88 5.73
C ALA A 83 -0.15 -5.97 5.06
N THR A 84 0.64 -5.57 4.06
CA THR A 84 1.58 -6.48 3.39
C THR A 84 2.63 -7.03 4.35
N TYR A 85 3.28 -6.18 5.15
CA TYR A 85 4.31 -6.61 6.08
C TYR A 85 3.76 -7.55 7.16
N GLU A 86 2.65 -7.20 7.80
CA GLU A 86 2.02 -8.00 8.86
C GLU A 86 1.53 -9.36 8.31
N GLY A 87 1.01 -9.39 7.08
CA GLY A 87 0.67 -10.65 6.39
C GLY A 87 1.87 -11.54 6.13
N LEU A 88 2.93 -10.98 5.53
CA LEU A 88 4.17 -11.72 5.27
C LEU A 88 4.85 -12.21 6.54
N GLU A 89 4.80 -11.44 7.63
CA GLU A 89 5.36 -11.84 8.93
C GLU A 89 4.71 -13.12 9.46
N LYS A 90 3.39 -13.24 9.32
CA LYS A 90 2.65 -14.46 9.68
C LYS A 90 3.00 -15.64 8.77
N LEU A 91 3.10 -15.41 7.46
CA LEU A 91 3.36 -16.45 6.47
C LEU A 91 4.80 -16.98 6.51
N PHE A 92 5.79 -16.11 6.72
CA PHE A 92 7.20 -16.47 6.67
C PHE A 92 7.77 -17.15 7.92
N LYS A 93 6.95 -17.37 8.97
CA LYS A 93 7.27 -18.20 10.15
C LYS A 93 8.74 -18.07 10.62
N ASN A 94 9.09 -16.92 11.19
CA ASN A 94 10.43 -16.54 11.71
C ASN A 94 11.45 -15.99 10.69
N LYS A 95 11.03 -15.58 9.50
CA LYS A 95 11.87 -14.74 8.62
C LYS A 95 11.28 -13.33 8.52
N ARG A 96 12.15 -12.32 8.50
CA ARG A 96 11.74 -10.93 8.35
C ARG A 96 11.24 -10.68 6.92
N PRO A 97 10.04 -10.11 6.73
CA PRO A 97 9.59 -9.68 5.41
C PRO A 97 10.50 -8.61 4.81
N PHE A 98 10.66 -8.64 3.49
CA PHE A 98 11.24 -7.55 2.74
C PHE A 98 10.17 -6.85 1.91
N THR A 99 10.03 -5.55 2.12
CA THR A 99 9.04 -4.71 1.44
C THR A 99 9.63 -3.37 1.02
N ILE A 100 9.13 -2.87 -0.11
CA ILE A 100 9.45 -1.56 -0.67
C ILE A 100 8.12 -0.82 -0.90
N THR A 101 8.06 0.49 -0.61
CA THR A 101 6.86 1.33 -0.83
C THR A 101 7.20 2.67 -1.46
N ARG A 102 6.31 3.21 -2.31
CA ARG A 102 6.51 4.53 -2.94
C ARG A 102 6.06 5.65 -2.03
N SER A 103 4.82 5.56 -1.58
CA SER A 103 4.23 6.51 -0.65
C SER A 103 4.46 6.08 0.79
N ALA A 104 4.55 7.06 1.68
CA ALA A 104 4.88 6.85 3.09
C ALA A 104 4.23 7.91 3.98
N TYR A 105 4.07 7.55 5.25
CA TYR A 105 3.70 8.46 6.32
C TYR A 105 4.49 8.13 7.59
N ALA A 106 4.36 8.95 8.63
CA ALA A 106 5.03 8.70 9.91
C ALA A 106 4.72 7.27 10.42
N GLY A 107 5.77 6.45 10.57
CA GLY A 107 5.66 5.05 10.99
C GLY A 107 5.96 4.02 9.90
N THR A 108 6.05 4.41 8.62
CA THR A 108 6.39 3.50 7.50
C THR A 108 7.70 2.75 7.74
N GLN A 109 8.68 3.34 8.43
CA GLN A 109 9.97 2.72 8.74
C GLN A 109 9.87 1.43 9.57
N ARG A 110 8.73 1.16 10.21
CA ARG A 110 8.48 -0.12 10.89
C ARG A 110 8.19 -1.27 9.94
N TYR A 111 7.77 -0.95 8.71
CA TYR A 111 7.17 -1.93 7.79
C TYR A 111 7.85 -1.98 6.43
N SER A 112 8.66 -1.00 6.04
CA SER A 112 9.19 -0.93 4.68
C SER A 112 10.37 0.01 4.53
N SER A 113 11.20 -0.28 3.52
CA SER A 113 12.04 0.71 2.88
C SER A 113 11.25 1.57 1.88
N VAL A 114 11.79 2.73 1.51
CA VAL A 114 11.20 3.63 0.51
C VAL A 114 12.20 3.87 -0.61
N TRP A 115 11.72 4.11 -1.83
CA TRP A 115 12.53 4.66 -2.92
C TRP A 115 11.92 5.98 -3.39
N THR A 116 12.70 6.80 -4.08
CA THR A 116 12.34 8.18 -4.44
C THR A 116 11.41 8.30 -5.65
N GLY A 117 10.77 7.20 -6.08
CA GLY A 117 9.91 7.17 -7.25
C GLY A 117 10.69 7.17 -8.56
N ASP A 118 10.00 7.56 -9.63
CA ASP A 118 10.53 7.55 -10.99
C ASP A 118 11.48 8.75 -11.18
N ASN A 119 12.79 8.50 -11.07
CA ASN A 119 13.81 9.52 -11.29
C ASN A 119 14.17 9.64 -12.80
N VAL A 120 15.06 10.59 -13.11
CA VAL A 120 15.60 10.79 -14.46
C VAL A 120 17.11 10.58 -14.41
N ALA A 121 17.64 9.82 -15.38
CA ALA A 121 19.08 9.51 -15.47
C ALA A 121 19.90 10.74 -15.92
N THR A 122 20.10 11.68 -15.01
CA THR A 122 20.83 12.95 -15.19
C THR A 122 21.81 13.17 -14.05
N TRP A 123 22.83 14.01 -14.25
CA TRP A 123 23.80 14.35 -13.19
C TRP A 123 23.14 15.08 -12.03
N GLU A 124 22.08 15.85 -12.30
CA GLU A 124 21.31 16.61 -11.33
C GLU A 124 20.49 15.72 -10.36
N HIS A 125 20.28 14.45 -10.71
CA HIS A 125 19.54 13.47 -9.90
C HIS A 125 20.45 12.51 -9.10
N LEU A 126 21.79 12.65 -9.16
CA LEU A 126 22.76 11.92 -8.32
C LEU A 126 22.92 12.58 -6.95
#